data_AF-A0A3N5W2P4-F1
#
_entry.id   AF-A0A3N5W2P4-F1
#
_cell.length_a   1.000
_cell.length_b   1.000
_cell.length_c   1.000
_cell.angle_alpha   90.00
_cell.angle_beta   90.00
_cell.angle_gamma   90.00
#
_symmetry.space_group_name_H-M   'P 1'
#
loop_
_entity.id
_entity.type
_entity.pdbx_description
1 polymer ?
#
loop_
_entity_poly.entity_id
_entity_poly.type
_entity_poly.pdbx_seq_one_letter_code
_entity_poly.pdbx_strand_id
1 'polypeptide(L)'
;MRIELLDERFSGNPIDVSFRGTLRPDQEEAAQAILAHENGVLSAPPAFGKIVVASRIIAGRKVNTLVLVHRRLLLEQWQEKMAAFWDLPPGKIGLLGGGKKNHTGFIDIALRQSMHRKGIVNEIVKGYGQVIVDECHHLPAFTFEHILKQVTAKYILGLTATPIRRDGRHPIVAMQCGPMPACMKNG
;
A
#
# COMPACT_ATOMS: atom_id res chain seq x y z
N MET A 1 -36.47 -9.58 -7.52
CA MET A 1 -35.50 -10.24 -6.63
C MET A 1 -34.34 -9.26 -6.42
N ARG A 2 -34.27 -8.61 -5.25
CA ARG A 2 -33.13 -7.75 -4.88
C ARG A 2 -32.02 -8.69 -4.38
N ILE A 3 -30.88 -8.70 -5.06
CA ILE A 3 -29.69 -9.38 -4.56
C ILE A 3 -29.08 -8.45 -3.51
N GLU A 4 -29.12 -8.84 -2.24
CA GLU A 4 -28.35 -8.18 -1.19
C GLU A 4 -26.89 -8.64 -1.33
N LEU A 5 -26.04 -7.75 -1.82
CA LEU A 5 -24.59 -7.97 -1.84
C LEU A 5 -24.06 -7.72 -0.42
N LEU A 6 -23.67 -8.79 0.28
CA LEU A 6 -22.97 -8.67 1.55
C LEU A 6 -21.49 -8.40 1.27
N ASP A 7 -21.01 -7.21 1.67
CA ASP A 7 -19.59 -6.87 1.59
C ASP A 7 -18.85 -7.47 2.79
N GLU A 8 -18.19 -8.61 2.59
CA GLU A 8 -17.41 -9.30 3.63
C GLU A 8 -16.03 -8.67 3.89
N ARG A 9 -15.69 -7.56 3.22
CA ARG A 9 -14.39 -6.90 3.40
C ARG A 9 -14.33 -6.14 4.72
N PHE A 10 -13.18 -6.23 5.38
CA PHE A 10 -12.88 -5.47 6.56
C PHE A 10 -12.60 -4.01 6.20
N SER A 11 -13.48 -3.11 6.63
CA SER A 11 -13.36 -1.66 6.39
C SER A 11 -12.26 -0.99 7.24
N GLY A 12 -11.73 -1.69 8.24
CA GLY A 12 -10.68 -1.20 9.11
C GLY A 12 -11.17 -0.59 10.42
N ASN A 13 -10.23 -0.46 11.36
CA ASN A 13 -10.41 0.34 12.56
C ASN A 13 -10.04 1.80 12.26
N PRO A 14 -10.86 2.79 12.66
CA PRO A 14 -10.51 4.20 12.51
C PRO A 14 -9.20 4.54 13.22
N ILE A 15 -8.38 5.35 12.56
CA ILE A 15 -7.13 5.86 13.13
C ILE A 15 -7.11 7.38 13.05
N ASP A 16 -6.65 8.02 14.13
CA ASP A 16 -6.43 9.46 14.14
C ASP A 16 -4.99 9.76 13.74
N VAL A 17 -4.82 10.06 12.45
CA VAL A 17 -3.55 10.48 11.85
C VAL A 17 -3.78 11.68 10.94
N SER A 18 -2.81 12.59 10.94
CA SER A 18 -2.81 13.76 10.07
C SER A 18 -1.48 13.84 9.33
N PHE A 19 -1.54 14.03 8.02
CA PHE A 19 -0.35 14.24 7.20
C PHE A 19 0.14 15.68 7.34
N ARG A 20 1.35 15.86 7.87
CA ARG A 20 1.99 17.19 8.08
C ARG A 20 3.03 17.54 7.01
N GLY A 21 3.24 16.67 6.03
CA GLY A 21 4.10 16.98 4.88
C GLY A 21 3.41 17.92 3.89
N THR A 22 4.19 18.47 2.96
CA THR A 22 3.66 19.19 1.78
C THR A 22 3.89 18.31 0.55
N LEU A 23 2.83 18.04 -0.21
CA LEU A 23 2.94 17.37 -1.50
C LEU A 23 3.23 18.40 -2.60
N ARG A 24 4.05 18.01 -3.56
CA ARG A 24 4.13 18.70 -4.85
C ARG A 24 2.83 18.51 -5.65
N PRO A 25 2.53 19.35 -6.64
CA PRO A 25 1.29 19.23 -7.43
C PRO A 25 1.09 17.84 -8.07
N ASP A 26 2.16 17.27 -8.65
CA ASP A 26 2.16 15.93 -9.26
C ASP A 26 1.86 14.81 -8.24
N GLN A 27 2.30 15.00 -6.99
CA GLN A 27 2.05 14.07 -5.89
C GLN A 27 0.62 14.18 -5.34
N GLU A 28 0.07 15.40 -5.23
CA GLU A 28 -1.31 15.61 -4.77
C GLU A 28 -2.31 15.06 -5.79
N GLU A 29 -2.10 15.31 -7.08
CA GLU A 29 -2.89 14.70 -8.16
C GLU A 29 -2.89 13.16 -8.02
N ALA A 30 -1.71 12.59 -7.76
CA ALA A 30 -1.57 11.16 -7.54
C ALA A 30 -2.31 10.63 -6.31
N ALA A 31 -2.25 11.36 -5.19
CA ALA A 31 -2.97 11.00 -3.99
C ALA A 31 -4.49 11.05 -4.22
N GLN A 32 -5.01 12.10 -4.85
CA GLN A 32 -6.44 12.29 -5.09
C GLN A 32 -7.02 11.24 -6.04
N ALA A 33 -6.30 10.93 -7.13
CA ALA A 33 -6.71 9.88 -8.04
C ALA A 33 -6.83 8.52 -7.33
N ILE A 34 -5.87 8.16 -6.47
CA ILE A 34 -5.95 6.91 -5.70
C ILE A 34 -7.05 6.96 -4.63
N LEU A 35 -7.25 8.10 -3.96
CA LEU A 35 -8.26 8.26 -2.91
C LEU A 35 -9.70 8.15 -3.43
N ALA A 36 -9.92 8.46 -4.71
CA ALA A 36 -11.22 8.29 -5.37
C ALA A 36 -11.64 6.82 -5.55
N HIS A 37 -10.73 5.87 -5.30
CA HIS A 37 -10.98 4.44 -5.49
C HIS A 37 -10.60 3.61 -4.25
N GLU A 38 -11.25 2.47 -4.11
CA GLU A 38 -10.93 1.52 -3.04
C GLU A 38 -9.56 0.87 -3.30
N ASN A 39 -9.28 0.52 -4.56
CA ASN A 39 -8.07 -0.18 -4.98
C ASN A 39 -7.34 0.56 -6.10
N GLY A 40 -6.00 0.52 -6.09
CA GLY A 40 -5.19 1.17 -7.12
C GLY A 40 -3.72 0.79 -7.11
N VAL A 41 -3.00 1.21 -8.15
CA VAL A 41 -1.54 1.11 -8.23
C VAL A 41 -0.96 2.49 -8.52
N LEU A 42 -0.05 2.94 -7.65
CA LEU A 42 0.81 4.09 -7.90
C LEU A 42 2.12 3.62 -8.52
N SER A 43 2.26 3.86 -9.83
CA SER A 43 3.50 3.65 -10.56
C SER A 43 4.23 4.97 -10.72
N ALA A 44 5.45 5.06 -10.20
CA ALA A 44 6.26 6.28 -10.28
C ALA A 44 7.75 5.97 -10.19
N PRO A 45 8.65 6.73 -10.82
CA PRO A 45 10.08 6.48 -10.73
C PRO A 45 10.58 6.59 -9.27
N PRO A 46 11.76 6.01 -8.98
CA PRO A 46 12.49 6.33 -7.75
C PRO A 46 12.59 7.85 -7.55
N ALA A 47 12.68 8.30 -6.30
CA ALA A 47 12.67 9.72 -5.92
C ALA A 47 11.38 10.51 -6.19
N PHE A 48 10.36 9.96 -6.88
CA PHE A 48 9.05 10.61 -7.00
C PHE A 48 8.43 10.94 -5.63
N GLY A 49 8.71 10.11 -4.62
CA GLY A 49 8.20 10.26 -3.26
C GLY A 49 7.00 9.38 -2.95
N LYS A 50 6.96 8.14 -3.47
CA LYS A 50 5.84 7.20 -3.25
C LYS A 50 5.44 7.03 -1.78
N ILE A 51 6.41 6.98 -0.87
CA ILE A 51 6.13 6.86 0.57
C ILE A 51 5.41 8.12 1.09
N VAL A 52 5.78 9.31 0.59
CA VAL A 52 5.12 10.57 0.96
C VAL A 52 3.66 10.57 0.48
N VAL A 53 3.43 10.15 -0.77
CA VAL A 53 2.08 10.02 -1.35
C VAL A 53 1.28 8.95 -0.61
N ALA A 54 1.88 7.80 -0.29
CA ALA A 54 1.23 6.74 0.47
C ALA A 54 0.85 7.21 1.88
N SER A 55 1.71 7.98 2.56
CA SER A 55 1.37 8.63 3.83
C SER A 55 0.21 9.62 3.68
N ARG A 56 0.14 10.40 2.60
CA ARG A 56 -1.02 11.25 2.35
C ARG A 56 -2.31 10.43 2.14
N ILE A 57 -2.22 9.29 1.46
CA ILE A 57 -3.36 8.39 1.21
C ILE A 57 -3.86 7.75 2.51
N ILE A 58 -2.96 7.22 3.35
CA ILE A 58 -3.36 6.63 4.64
C ILE A 58 -4.05 7.69 5.51
N ALA A 59 -3.51 8.92 5.55
CA ALA A 59 -4.14 10.02 6.28
C ALA A 59 -5.49 10.48 5.67
N GLY A 60 -5.70 10.26 4.38
CA GLY A 60 -6.99 10.49 3.72
C GLY A 60 -8.02 9.40 4.04
N ARG A 61 -7.59 8.13 4.15
CA ARG A 61 -8.47 7.00 4.44
C ARG A 61 -8.78 6.83 5.93
N LYS A 62 -7.85 7.22 6.81
CA LYS A 62 -7.99 7.16 8.28
C LYS A 62 -8.41 5.79 8.82
N VAL A 63 -7.90 4.72 8.20
CA VAL A 63 -8.11 3.34 8.67
C VAL A 63 -6.78 2.66 8.94
N ASN A 64 -6.78 1.71 9.87
CA ASN A 64 -5.59 0.97 10.22
C ASN A 64 -4.96 0.28 9.00
N THR A 65 -3.63 0.39 8.87
CA THR A 65 -2.92 0.08 7.64
C THR A 65 -1.76 -0.88 7.86
N LEU A 66 -1.66 -1.90 7.00
CA LEU A 66 -0.49 -2.76 6.89
C LEU A 66 0.31 -2.41 5.64
N VAL A 67 1.59 -2.12 5.81
CA VAL A 67 2.54 -1.90 4.71
C VAL A 67 3.42 -3.14 4.56
N LEU A 68 3.35 -3.79 3.41
CA LEU A 68 4.11 -4.98 3.07
C LEU A 68 5.34 -4.61 2.23
N VAL A 69 6.54 -4.86 2.75
CA VAL A 69 7.81 -4.55 2.08
C VAL A 69 8.72 -5.78 1.96
N HIS A 70 9.64 -5.76 1.00
CA HIS A 70 10.40 -6.96 0.63
C HIS A 70 11.82 -7.05 1.19
N ARG A 71 12.35 -5.95 1.77
CA ARG A 71 13.69 -5.86 2.35
C ARG A 71 13.64 -5.06 3.63
N ARG A 72 14.54 -5.39 4.58
CA ARG A 72 14.70 -4.67 5.85
C ARG A 72 14.98 -3.18 5.65
N LEU A 73 15.80 -2.83 4.66
CA LEU A 73 16.11 -1.43 4.36
C LEU A 73 14.87 -0.61 4.00
N LEU A 74 13.92 -1.20 3.25
CA LEU A 74 12.65 -0.53 2.93
C LEU A 74 11.77 -0.39 4.17
N LEU A 75 11.75 -1.39 5.04
CA LEU A 75 11.02 -1.31 6.31
C LEU A 75 11.52 -0.12 7.15
N GLU A 76 12.83 0.05 7.25
CA GLU A 76 13.47 1.16 7.97
C GLU A 76 13.17 2.51 7.31
N GLN A 77 13.26 2.57 5.98
CA GLN A 77 12.93 3.78 5.22
C GLN A 77 11.46 4.20 5.41
N TRP A 78 10.54 3.24 5.40
CA TRP A 78 9.12 3.50 5.67
C TRP A 78 8.93 4.02 7.09
N GLN A 79 9.56 3.37 8.08
CA GLN A 79 9.48 3.79 9.48
C GLN A 79 9.95 5.25 9.66
N GLU A 80 11.14 5.57 9.15
CA GLU A 80 11.75 6.89 9.26
C GLU A 80 10.87 7.97 8.62
N LYS A 81 10.43 7.74 7.37
CA LYS A 81 9.61 8.72 6.63
C LYS A 81 8.24 8.91 7.25
N MET A 82 7.56 7.84 7.64
CA MET A 82 6.24 7.95 8.25
C MET A 82 6.28 8.66 9.60
N ALA A 83 7.30 8.39 10.42
CA ALA A 83 7.51 9.11 11.67
C ALA A 83 7.68 10.62 11.44
N ALA A 84 8.44 11.01 10.41
CA ALA A 84 8.65 12.41 10.06
C ALA A 84 7.37 13.13 9.59
N PHE A 85 6.44 12.44 8.92
CA PHE A 85 5.25 13.09 8.35
C PHE A 85 4.06 13.20 9.29
N TRP A 86 4.00 12.43 10.39
CA TRP A 86 2.77 12.28 11.19
C TRP A 86 2.88 12.68 12.65
N ASP A 87 4.04 13.17 13.11
CA ASP A 87 4.27 13.54 14.52
C ASP A 87 3.76 12.44 15.49
N LEU A 88 4.01 11.19 15.13
CA LEU A 88 3.60 10.05 15.94
C LEU A 88 4.67 9.79 17.00
N PRO A 89 4.26 9.48 18.25
CA PRO A 89 5.19 9.02 19.27
C PRO A 89 6.05 7.85 18.79
N PRO A 90 7.32 7.75 19.21
CA PRO A 90 8.13 6.57 18.96
C PRO A 90 7.39 5.29 19.39
N GLY A 91 7.40 4.25 18.54
CA GLY A 91 6.76 2.96 18.83
C GLY A 91 5.29 2.84 18.46
N LYS A 92 4.63 3.93 18.01
CA LYS A 92 3.25 3.87 17.45
C LYS A 92 3.15 3.13 16.11
N ILE A 93 4.24 3.12 15.34
CA ILE A 93 4.34 2.35 14.09
C ILE A 93 4.92 0.99 14.44
N GLY A 94 4.14 -0.07 14.23
CA GLY A 94 4.61 -1.44 14.47
C GLY A 94 5.53 -1.93 13.37
N LEU A 95 6.45 -2.83 13.74
CA LEU A 95 7.43 -3.43 12.85
C LEU A 95 7.40 -4.94 13.01
N LEU A 96 7.12 -5.63 11.91
CA LEU A 96 6.95 -7.07 11.85
C LEU A 96 7.99 -7.71 10.93
N GLY A 97 8.84 -8.57 11.49
CA GLY A 97 9.92 -9.25 10.77
C GLY A 97 11.30 -8.64 11.03
N GLY A 98 12.35 -9.30 10.52
CA GLY A 98 13.73 -8.87 10.74
C GLY A 98 14.17 -8.92 12.21
N GLY A 99 13.59 -9.83 12.99
CA GLY A 99 13.81 -9.95 14.44
C GLY A 99 12.88 -9.07 15.30
N LYS A 100 12.13 -8.15 14.69
CA LYS A 100 11.15 -7.29 15.38
C LYS A 100 9.75 -7.90 15.35
N LYS A 101 9.02 -7.81 16.46
CA LYS A 101 7.64 -8.29 16.60
C LYS A 101 6.74 -7.28 17.34
N ASN A 102 6.96 -5.99 17.09
CA ASN A 102 6.07 -4.98 17.65
C ASN A 102 4.85 -4.85 16.74
N HIS A 103 3.81 -5.65 17.00
CA HIS A 103 2.51 -5.53 16.33
C HIS A 103 1.66 -4.51 17.08
N THR A 104 1.14 -3.50 16.38
CA THR A 104 0.26 -2.49 17.01
C THR A 104 -1.18 -2.58 16.51
N GLY A 105 -1.40 -3.11 15.30
CA GLY A 105 -2.70 -3.10 14.64
C GLY A 105 -3.20 -1.71 14.23
N PHE A 106 -2.38 -0.66 14.43
CA PHE A 106 -2.64 0.72 14.05
C PHE A 106 -2.08 0.98 12.64
N ILE A 107 -0.76 1.14 12.54
CA ILE A 107 -0.03 1.24 11.29
C ILE A 107 1.20 0.39 11.48
N ASP A 108 1.26 -0.72 10.76
CA ASP A 108 2.35 -1.69 10.89
C ASP A 108 3.07 -1.87 9.55
N ILE A 109 4.40 -1.98 9.62
CA ILE A 109 5.25 -2.26 8.47
C ILE A 109 5.81 -3.66 8.63
N ALA A 110 5.56 -4.52 7.66
CA ALA A 110 5.92 -5.93 7.72
C ALA A 110 6.81 -6.36 6.56
N LEU A 111 7.83 -7.16 6.88
CA LEU A 111 8.55 -7.93 5.87
C LEU A 111 7.62 -9.01 5.31
N ARG A 112 7.44 -9.02 3.98
CA ARG A 112 6.58 -9.99 3.27
C ARG A 112 6.90 -11.43 3.64
N GLN A 113 8.19 -11.78 3.71
CA GLN A 113 8.64 -13.14 4.06
C GLN A 113 8.23 -13.56 5.48
N SER A 114 7.99 -12.61 6.38
CA SER A 114 7.50 -12.90 7.74
C SER A 114 5.99 -13.12 7.78
N MET A 115 5.26 -12.65 6.76
CA MET A 115 3.80 -12.81 6.63
C MET A 115 3.42 -14.07 5.84
N HIS A 116 4.38 -14.77 5.25
CA HIS A 116 4.15 -16.01 4.51
C HIS A 116 5.21 -17.05 4.87
N ARG A 117 4.81 -18.13 5.55
CA ARG A 117 5.72 -19.20 5.97
C ARG A 117 5.12 -20.55 5.60
N LYS A 118 5.86 -21.36 4.84
CA LYS A 118 5.45 -22.72 4.41
C LYS A 118 4.07 -22.76 3.71
N GLY A 119 3.75 -21.79 2.86
CA GLY A 119 2.47 -21.73 2.15
C GLY A 119 1.30 -21.10 2.93
N ILE A 120 1.51 -20.80 4.21
CA ILE A 120 0.50 -20.24 5.10
C ILE A 120 0.75 -18.73 5.25
N VAL A 121 -0.27 -17.94 4.94
CA VAL A 121 -0.27 -16.49 5.18
C VAL A 121 -0.65 -16.24 6.65
N ASN A 122 0.08 -15.37 7.32
CA ASN A 122 -0.21 -14.98 8.69
C ASN A 122 -1.55 -14.23 8.75
N GLU A 123 -2.46 -14.66 9.62
CA GLU A 123 -3.80 -14.09 9.75
C GLU A 123 -3.81 -12.61 10.13
N ILE A 124 -2.71 -12.08 10.66
CA ILE A 124 -2.53 -10.64 10.92
C ILE A 124 -2.91 -9.80 9.69
N VAL A 125 -2.69 -10.28 8.46
CA VAL A 125 -3.04 -9.52 7.24
C VAL A 125 -4.55 -9.24 7.10
N LYS A 126 -5.41 -10.01 7.78
CA LYS A 126 -6.88 -9.84 7.78
C LYS A 126 -7.34 -8.71 8.71
N GLY A 127 -6.47 -8.25 9.61
CA GLY A 127 -6.78 -7.27 10.66
C GLY A 127 -6.69 -5.81 10.23
N TYR A 128 -6.62 -5.50 8.93
CA TYR A 128 -6.39 -4.13 8.43
C TYR A 128 -7.42 -3.70 7.41
N GLY A 129 -7.91 -2.46 7.52
CA GLY A 129 -8.79 -1.86 6.51
C GLY A 129 -8.06 -1.48 5.23
N GLN A 130 -6.75 -1.22 5.33
CA GLN A 130 -5.89 -0.91 4.21
C GLN A 130 -4.64 -1.79 4.18
N VAL A 131 -4.32 -2.30 3.00
CA VAL A 131 -3.03 -2.96 2.73
C VAL A 131 -2.30 -2.22 1.62
N ILE A 132 -1.04 -1.88 1.87
CA ILE A 132 -0.13 -1.30 0.89
C ILE A 132 0.97 -2.31 0.57
N VAL A 133 1.24 -2.56 -0.70
CA VAL A 133 2.28 -3.48 -1.14
C VAL A 133 3.35 -2.71 -1.89
N ASP A 134 4.51 -2.56 -1.26
CA ASP A 134 5.66 -1.86 -1.85
C ASP A 134 6.48 -2.77 -2.78
N GLU A 135 6.96 -2.17 -3.86
CA GLU A 135 7.52 -2.83 -5.03
C GLU A 135 6.72 -4.07 -5.45
N CYS A 136 5.42 -3.85 -5.69
CA CYS A 136 4.47 -4.91 -6.04
C CYS A 136 4.83 -5.60 -7.37
N HIS A 137 5.61 -4.96 -8.24
CA HIS A 137 6.10 -5.55 -9.49
C HIS A 137 7.10 -6.69 -9.31
N HIS A 138 7.75 -6.80 -8.14
CA HIS A 138 8.64 -7.92 -7.84
C HIS A 138 7.90 -9.17 -7.36
N LEU A 139 6.57 -9.14 -7.28
CA LEU A 139 5.81 -10.31 -6.89
C LEU A 139 5.56 -11.20 -8.11
N PRO A 140 5.91 -12.49 -8.04
CA PRO A 140 5.29 -13.47 -8.92
C PRO A 140 3.77 -13.36 -8.75
N ALA A 141 3.04 -13.39 -9.87
CA ALA A 141 1.58 -13.27 -9.87
C ALA A 141 0.92 -14.19 -8.83
N PHE A 142 1.41 -15.44 -8.74
CA PHE A 142 0.95 -16.43 -7.77
C PHE A 142 1.11 -16.00 -6.29
N THR A 143 2.26 -15.44 -5.90
CA THR A 143 2.50 -15.01 -4.51
C THR A 143 1.70 -13.76 -4.17
N PHE A 144 1.55 -12.83 -5.12
CA PHE A 144 0.70 -11.65 -4.92
C PHE A 144 -0.75 -12.07 -4.77
N GLU A 145 -1.24 -12.94 -5.65
CA GLU A 145 -2.59 -13.47 -5.62
C GLU A 145 -2.88 -14.23 -4.33
N HIS A 146 -1.93 -15.01 -3.80
CA HIS A 146 -2.11 -15.74 -2.54
C HIS A 146 -2.23 -14.80 -1.34
N ILE A 147 -1.44 -13.72 -1.30
CA ILE A 147 -1.58 -12.69 -0.26
C ILE A 147 -2.92 -11.97 -0.42
N LEU A 148 -3.28 -11.54 -1.63
CA LEU A 148 -4.54 -10.84 -1.89
C LEU A 148 -5.77 -11.70 -1.57
N LYS A 149 -5.73 -13.01 -1.83
CA LYS A 149 -6.81 -13.96 -1.47
C LYS A 149 -7.05 -14.07 0.03
N GLN A 150 -6.04 -13.76 0.84
CA GLN A 150 -6.13 -13.83 2.31
C GLN A 150 -6.34 -12.46 2.95
N VAL A 151 -6.13 -11.37 2.19
CA VAL A 151 -6.39 -10.01 2.63
C VAL A 151 -7.89 -9.74 2.51
N THR A 152 -8.50 -9.34 3.61
CA THR A 152 -9.91 -8.91 3.67
C THR A 152 -10.05 -7.39 3.59
N ALA A 153 -8.96 -6.65 3.48
CA ALA A 153 -8.95 -5.19 3.49
C ALA A 153 -9.85 -4.60 2.39
N LYS A 154 -10.67 -3.63 2.77
CA LYS A 154 -11.46 -2.84 1.82
C LYS A 154 -10.59 -2.08 0.82
N TYR A 155 -9.41 -1.63 1.27
CA TYR A 155 -8.52 -0.78 0.50
C TYR A 155 -7.18 -1.46 0.20
N ILE A 156 -6.81 -1.58 -1.08
CA ILE A 156 -5.54 -2.18 -1.50
C ILE A 156 -4.77 -1.25 -2.44
N LEU A 157 -3.51 -0.98 -2.10
CA LEU A 157 -2.63 -0.10 -2.89
C LEU A 157 -1.32 -0.80 -3.25
N GLY A 158 -1.03 -0.91 -4.54
CA GLY A 158 0.31 -1.29 -5.01
C GLY A 158 1.20 -0.06 -5.24
N LEU A 159 2.47 -0.12 -4.81
CA LEU A 159 3.48 0.88 -5.16
C LEU A 159 4.55 0.21 -6.03
N THR A 160 4.92 0.85 -7.15
CA THR A 160 5.90 0.27 -8.08
C THR A 160 6.71 1.32 -8.82
N ALA A 161 8.00 1.04 -9.05
CA ALA A 161 8.86 1.86 -9.89
C ALA A 161 8.58 1.68 -11.40
N THR A 162 8.04 0.52 -11.76
CA THR A 162 7.79 0.13 -13.14
C THR A 162 6.29 0.28 -13.45
N PRO A 163 5.92 0.88 -14.59
CA PRO A 163 4.54 0.87 -15.04
C PRO A 163 4.11 -0.56 -15.37
N ILE A 164 2.95 -0.97 -14.86
CA ILE A 164 2.34 -2.25 -15.22
C ILE A 164 1.93 -2.14 -16.69
N ARG A 165 2.42 -3.07 -17.54
CA ARG A 165 1.99 -3.18 -18.94
C ARG A 165 0.48 -3.37 -19.01
N ARG A 166 -0.17 -2.80 -20.03
CA ARG A 166 -1.61 -2.94 -20.32
C ARG A 166 -1.95 -4.36 -20.82
N ASP A 167 -1.77 -5.40 -20.01
CA ASP A 167 -2.27 -6.75 -20.33
C ASP A 167 -3.67 -7.04 -19.77
N GLY A 168 -4.31 -6.05 -19.15
CA GLY A 168 -5.77 -5.88 -19.17
C GLY A 168 -6.59 -6.85 -18.32
N ARG A 169 -6.00 -7.56 -17.34
CA ARG A 169 -6.72 -8.61 -16.60
C ARG A 169 -7.19 -8.29 -15.18
N HIS A 170 -7.03 -7.06 -14.68
CA HIS A 170 -7.68 -6.66 -13.42
C HIS A 170 -8.19 -5.22 -13.45
N PRO A 171 -9.42 -4.93 -12.95
CA PRO A 171 -9.92 -3.58 -12.76
C PRO A 171 -9.20 -2.94 -11.56
N ILE A 172 -7.99 -2.44 -11.82
CA ILE A 172 -7.20 -1.68 -10.86
C ILE A 172 -6.94 -0.32 -11.50
N VAL A 173 -7.29 0.76 -10.82
CA VAL A 173 -6.93 2.10 -11.26
C VAL A 173 -5.41 2.23 -11.18
N ALA A 174 -4.77 2.23 -12.35
CA ALA A 174 -3.33 2.41 -12.47
C ALA A 174 -3.03 3.87 -12.76
N MET A 175 -2.33 4.54 -11.84
CA MET A 175 -1.80 5.87 -12.08
C MET A 175 -0.30 5.80 -12.32
N GLN A 176 0.12 6.31 -13.48
CA GLN A 176 1.53 6.38 -13.87
C GLN A 176 2.01 7.83 -13.77
N CYS A 177 3.00 8.07 -12.91
CA CYS A 177 3.61 9.38 -12.70
C CYS A 177 5.05 9.36 -13.25
N GLY A 178 5.44 10.38 -14.02
CA GLY A 178 6.78 10.52 -14.59
C GLY A 178 6.77 10.67 -16.12
N PRO A 179 7.87 11.14 -16.75
CA PRO A 179 7.94 11.29 -18.19
C PRO A 179 7.75 9.91 -18.84
N MET A 180 6.67 9.73 -19.61
CA MET A 180 6.55 8.57 -20.49
C MET A 180 7.70 8.64 -21.51
N PRO A 181 8.53 7.60 -21.68
CA PRO A 181 9.32 7.49 -22.89
C PRO A 181 8.34 7.51 -24.05
N ALA A 182 8.51 8.48 -24.95
CA ALA A 182 7.70 8.59 -26.15
C ALA A 182 7.81 7.30 -26.96
N CYS A 183 6.81 6.43 -26.88
CA CYS A 183 6.51 5.47 -27.93
C CYS A 183 5.09 4.92 -27.75
N MET A 184 4.15 5.49 -28.51
CA MET A 184 3.08 4.80 -29.26
C MET A 184 2.10 5.87 -29.78
N LYS A 185 2.50 6.53 -30.86
CA LYS A 185 1.58 6.73 -31.98
C LYS A 185 1.93 5.64 -32.98
N ASN A 186 0.95 4.83 -33.33
CA ASN A 186 0.68 4.20 -34.62
C ASN A 186 -0.73 3.61 -34.41
N GLY A 187 -1.76 4.05 -35.12
CA GLY A 187 -1.78 4.10 -36.58
C GLY A 187 -2.08 2.71 -37.05
#